data_AF-A0A4V2WM93-F1
#
_entry.id   AF-A0A4V2WM93-F1
#
_cell.length_a   1.000
_cell.length_b   1.000
_cell.length_c   1.000
_cell.angle_alpha   90.00
_cell.angle_beta   90.00
_cell.angle_gamma   90.00
#
_symmetry.space_group_name_H-M   'P 1'
#
loop_
_entity.id
_entity.type
_entity.pdbx_description
1 polymer ?
#
loop_
_entity_poly.entity_id
_entity_poly.type
_entity_poly.pdbx_seq_one_letter_code
_entity_poly.pdbx_strand_id
1 'polypeptide(L)'
;MQQGYDVLTYLAGEPASDVASPRVGDPVELRVLEGGRGIEAYSVGGQRLGRLPPSEREVLAGLLPVGRASLPGRIAALVPRPRLHGAGRIHIRVSTG
;
A
#
# COMPACT_ATOMS: atom_id res chain seq x y z
N MET A 1 12.32 -22.43 -5.91
CA MET A 1 11.28 -21.57 -6.51
C MET A 1 10.52 -20.92 -5.35
N GLN A 2 10.84 -19.66 -5.01
CA GLN A 2 10.04 -18.93 -4.01
C GLN A 2 8.70 -18.59 -4.66
N GLN A 3 7.62 -19.21 -4.21
CA GLN A 3 6.28 -18.82 -4.63
C GLN A 3 5.94 -17.51 -3.93
N GLY A 4 6.34 -16.39 -4.52
CA GLY A 4 5.92 -15.07 -4.09
C GLY A 4 4.47 -14.86 -4.50
N TYR A 5 3.58 -14.56 -3.55
CA TYR A 5 2.24 -14.11 -3.88
C TYR A 5 2.32 -12.66 -4.36
N ASP A 6 1.79 -12.39 -5.55
CA ASP A 6 1.56 -11.05 -6.06
C ASP A 6 0.15 -10.61 -5.67
N VAL A 7 0.05 -9.80 -4.62
CA VAL A 7 -1.25 -9.28 -4.16
C VAL A 7 -1.40 -7.85 -4.66
N LEU A 8 -2.55 -7.57 -5.27
CA LEU A 8 -2.95 -6.23 -5.69
C LEU A 8 -3.85 -5.63 -4.60
N THR A 9 -3.41 -4.54 -3.96
CA THR A 9 -4.21 -3.86 -2.93
C THR A 9 -4.48 -2.41 -3.28
N TYR A 10 -5.59 -1.88 -2.78
CA TYR A 10 -5.99 -0.50 -2.95
C TYR A 10 -5.57 0.33 -1.72
N LEU A 11 -5.25 1.60 -1.94
CA LEU A 11 -5.16 2.59 -0.87
C LEU A 11 -6.37 3.50 -0.83
N ALA A 12 -6.80 3.81 0.39
CA ALA A 12 -7.76 4.86 0.69
C ALA A 12 -7.07 5.98 1.50
N GLY A 13 -7.44 7.22 1.19
CA GLY A 13 -6.92 8.44 1.81
C GLY A 13 -6.47 9.43 0.76
N GLU A 14 -6.64 10.72 1.03
CA GLU A 14 -6.02 11.76 0.23
C GLU A 14 -4.51 11.78 0.54
N PRO A 15 -3.63 11.87 -0.47
CA PRO A 15 -2.22 12.11 -0.22
C PRO A 15 -2.09 13.42 0.56
N ALA A 16 -1.16 13.47 1.52
CA ALA A 16 -0.91 14.72 2.23
C ALA A 16 -0.48 15.82 1.23
N SER A 17 -0.84 17.07 1.51
CA SER A 17 -0.76 18.19 0.54
C SER A 17 0.65 18.50 0.04
N ASP A 18 1.67 17.93 0.67
CA ASP A 18 3.11 18.07 0.47
C ASP A 18 3.76 16.85 -0.21
N VAL A 19 2.96 15.86 -0.62
CA VAL A 19 3.45 14.63 -1.25
C VAL A 19 3.63 14.83 -2.76
N ALA A 20 4.83 14.57 -3.26
CA ALA A 20 5.07 14.44 -4.69
C ALA A 20 4.09 13.41 -5.26
N SER A 21 3.32 13.78 -6.29
CA SER A 21 2.25 12.91 -6.80
C SER A 21 2.80 11.53 -7.16
N PRO A 22 2.29 10.45 -6.56
CA PRO A 22 2.81 9.10 -6.76
C PRO A 22 2.68 8.68 -8.23
N ARG A 23 3.65 7.91 -8.72
CA ARG A 23 3.73 7.43 -10.10
C ARG A 23 3.70 5.92 -10.19
N VAL A 24 3.26 5.40 -11.32
CA VAL A 24 3.36 3.96 -11.61
C VAL A 24 4.83 3.54 -11.62
N GLY A 25 5.12 2.42 -10.97
CA GLY A 25 6.48 1.89 -10.80
C GLY A 25 7.18 2.35 -9.53
N ASP A 26 6.68 3.39 -8.85
CA ASP A 26 7.29 3.92 -7.64
C ASP A 26 7.38 2.82 -6.57
N PRO A 27 8.54 2.69 -5.91
CA PRO A 27 8.70 1.80 -4.77
C PRO A 27 7.89 2.31 -3.56
N VAL A 28 7.23 1.38 -2.89
CA VAL A 28 6.44 1.65 -1.69
C VAL A 28 6.70 0.59 -0.63
N GLU A 29 6.42 0.94 0.62
CA GLU A 29 6.49 0.03 1.75
C GLU A 29 5.13 -0.03 2.44
N LEU A 30 4.56 -1.23 2.56
CA LEU A 30 3.39 -1.47 3.39
C LEU A 30 3.84 -1.79 4.80
N ARG A 31 3.49 -0.95 5.77
CA ARG A 31 3.84 -1.11 7.18
C ARG A 31 2.62 -1.52 7.98
N VAL A 32 2.79 -2.55 8.80
CA VAL A 32 1.79 -2.98 9.78
C VAL A 32 1.88 -2.05 10.97
N LEU A 33 0.77 -1.42 11.35
CA LEU A 33 0.70 -0.59 12.55
C LEU A 33 0.76 -1.48 13.80
N GLU A 34 1.28 -0.93 14.89
CA GLU A 34 1.32 -1.63 16.18
C GLU A 34 -0.05 -2.24 16.56
N GLY A 35 0.00 -3.48 17.02
CA GLY A 35 -1.20 -4.26 17.36
C GLY A 35 -2.02 -4.73 16.16
N GLY A 36 -1.50 -4.67 14.93
CA GLY A 36 -2.19 -5.19 13.72
C GLY A 36 -3.44 -4.39 13.33
N ARG A 37 -3.62 -3.20 13.90
CA ARG A 37 -4.84 -2.39 13.77
C ARG A 37 -5.02 -1.78 12.38
N GLY A 38 -3.97 -1.74 11.57
CA GLY A 38 -4.02 -1.23 10.21
C GLY A 38 -2.75 -1.55 9.43
N ILE A 39 -2.83 -1.42 8.11
CA ILE A 39 -1.66 -1.45 7.23
C ILE A 39 -1.66 -0.16 6.44
N GLU A 40 -0.55 0.56 6.47
CA GLU A 40 -0.36 1.84 5.81
C GLU A 40 0.73 1.74 4.76
N ALA A 41 0.60 2.50 3.68
CA ALA A 41 1.61 2.58 2.64
C ALA A 41 2.44 3.85 2.79
N TYR A 42 3.74 3.68 2.62
CA TYR A 42 4.72 4.74 2.66
C TYR A 42 5.55 4.77 1.37
N SER A 43 5.92 5.97 0.93
CA SER A 43 6.94 6.15 -0.10
C SER A 43 8.33 5.82 0.47
N VAL A 44 9.33 5.65 -0.40
CA VAL A 44 10.73 5.52 0.03
C VAL A 44 11.23 6.72 0.83
N GLY A 45 10.67 7.90 0.59
CA GLY A 45 10.94 9.11 1.38
C GLY A 45 10.28 9.12 2.77
N GLY A 46 9.60 8.04 3.16
CA GLY A 46 8.91 7.93 4.46
C GLY A 46 7.58 8.68 4.52
N GLN A 47 7.07 9.17 3.38
CA GLN A 47 5.80 9.90 3.33
C GLN A 47 4.63 8.93 3.29
N ARG A 48 3.58 9.18 4.07
CA ARG A 48 2.38 8.33 4.08
C ARG A 48 1.55 8.57 2.82
N LEU A 49 1.36 7.52 2.02
CA LEU A 49 0.57 7.53 0.79
C LEU A 49 -0.90 7.21 1.02
N GLY A 50 -1.20 6.45 2.07
CA GLY A 50 -2.58 6.08 2.42
C GLY A 50 -2.64 4.85 3.32
N ARG A 51 -3.86 4.39 3.57
CA ARG A 51 -4.15 3.21 4.39
C ARG A 51 -4.90 2.17 3.58
N LEU A 52 -4.63 0.89 3.83
CA LEU A 52 -5.42 -0.20 3.25
C LEU A 52 -6.84 -0.18 3.82
N PRO A 53 -7.88 -0.40 2.99
CA PRO A 53 -9.21 -0.64 3.49
C PRO A 53 -9.28 -1.92 4.35
N PRO A 54 -10.32 -2.08 5.20
CA PRO A 54 -10.42 -3.19 6.14
C PRO A 54 -10.35 -4.59 5.49
N SER A 55 -11.00 -4.77 4.33
CA SER A 55 -11.05 -6.04 3.59
C SER A 55 -9.67 -6.49 3.12
N GLU A 56 -8.91 -5.60 2.48
CA GLU A 56 -7.57 -5.87 1.97
C GLU A 56 -6.58 -6.06 3.11
N ARG A 57 -6.77 -5.33 4.23
CA ARG A 57 -5.98 -5.50 5.46
C ARG A 57 -6.10 -6.93 5.99
N GLU A 58 -7.31 -7.49 6.06
CA GLU A 58 -7.52 -8.84 6.59
C GLU A 58 -6.84 -9.91 5.73
N VAL A 59 -6.97 -9.80 4.41
CA VAL A 59 -6.30 -10.70 3.46
C VAL A 59 -4.79 -10.59 3.60
N LEU A 60 -4.24 -9.38 3.63
CA LEU A 60 -2.79 -9.18 3.70
C LEU A 60 -2.22 -9.57 5.07
N ALA A 61 -2.96 -9.34 6.16
CA ALA A 61 -2.59 -9.78 7.50
C ALA A 61 -2.44 -11.30 7.59
N GLY A 62 -3.28 -12.07 6.89
CA GLY A 62 -3.17 -13.52 6.81
C GLY A 62 -1.99 -14.03 5.97
N LEU A 63 -1.43 -13.19 5.09
CA LEU A 63 -0.33 -13.53 4.18
C LEU A 63 1.04 -13.07 4.68
N LEU A 64 1.06 -12.21 5.71
CA LEU A 64 2.29 -11.70 6.30
C LEU A 64 3.01 -12.81 7.10
N PRO A 65 4.30 -13.08 6.82
CA PRO A 65 5.11 -13.95 7.66
C PRO A 65 5.12 -13.45 9.11
N VAL A 66 5.06 -14.37 10.07
CA VAL A 66 5.10 -14.05 11.51
C VAL A 66 6.36 -13.24 11.83
N GLY A 67 6.18 -12.09 12.49
CA GLY A 67 7.27 -11.19 12.88
C GLY A 67 7.68 -10.16 11.81
N ARG A 68 7.06 -10.18 10.62
CA ARG A 68 7.34 -9.18 9.58
C ARG A 68 6.50 -7.93 9.76
N ALA A 69 7.14 -6.80 10.04
CA ALA A 69 6.48 -5.51 10.27
C ALA A 69 6.21 -4.72 8.97
N SER A 70 6.88 -5.07 7.86
CA SER A 70 6.67 -4.40 6.58
C SER A 70 6.87 -5.30 5.35
N LEU A 71 6.19 -4.93 4.25
CA LEU A 71 6.29 -5.56 2.95
C LEU A 71 6.71 -4.54 1.89
N PRO A 72 7.74 -4.84 1.09
CA PRO A 72 8.05 -4.03 -0.07
C PRO A 72 6.99 -4.25 -1.16
N GLY A 73 6.70 -3.19 -1.91
CA GLY A 73 5.82 -3.23 -3.05
C GLY A 73 6.15 -2.14 -4.07
N ARG A 74 5.36 -2.12 -5.14
CA ARG A 74 5.41 -1.06 -6.17
C ARG A 74 4.02 -0.63 -6.57
N ILE A 75 3.88 0.63 -6.93
CA ILE A 75 2.64 1.14 -7.52
C ILE A 75 2.45 0.49 -8.90
N ALA A 76 1.38 -0.30 -9.03
CA ALA A 76 1.01 -0.95 -10.28
C ALA A 76 0.08 -0.06 -11.13
N ALA A 77 -0.77 0.74 -10.50
CA ALA A 77 -1.69 1.65 -11.18
C ALA A 77 -2.12 2.80 -10.29
N LEU A 78 -2.48 3.91 -10.93
CA LEU A 78 -3.16 5.04 -10.30
C LEU A 78 -4.60 5.04 -10.82
N VAL A 79 -5.57 5.03 -9.91
CA VAL A 79 -6.99 5.03 -10.26
C VAL A 79 -7.58 6.40 -9.92
N PRO A 80 -8.04 7.17 -10.92
CA PRO A 80 -8.71 8.44 -10.67
C PRO A 80 -10.04 8.20 -9.96
N ARG A 81 -10.45 9.11 -9.07
CA ARG A 81 -11.81 9.13 -8.53
C ARG A 81 -12.58 10.28 -9.18
N PRO A 82 -13.60 10.02 -10.02
CA PRO A 82 -14.29 11.06 -10.80
C PRO A 82 -15.00 12.16 -10.00
N ARG A 83 -15.02 12.08 -8.65
CA ARG A 83 -15.73 13.03 -7.76
C ARG A 83 -14.87 13.61 -6.64
N LEU A 84 -13.59 13.28 -6.56
CA LEU A 84 -12.67 13.81 -5.54
C LEU A 84 -11.48 14.47 -6.24
N HIS A 85 -11.17 15.72 -5.88
CA HIS A 85 -9.95 16.38 -6.31
C HIS A 85 -8.76 15.80 -5.52
N GLY A 86 -8.07 14.81 -6.07
CA GLY A 86 -6.91 14.17 -5.44
C GLY A 86 -6.57 12.79 -6.02
N ALA A 87 -5.49 12.17 -5.53
CA ALA A 87 -5.13 10.81 -5.95
C ALA A 87 -6.22 9.82 -5.52
N GLY A 88 -7.01 9.34 -6.47
CA GLY A 88 -8.24 8.60 -6.20
C GLY A 88 -8.02 7.32 -5.40
N ARG A 89 -7.29 6.35 -5.97
CA ARG A 89 -6.81 5.12 -5.32
C ARG A 89 -5.49 4.71 -5.97
N ILE A 90 -4.66 3.97 -5.25
CA ILE A 90 -3.40 3.45 -5.76
C ILE A 90 -3.46 1.93 -5.68
N HIS A 91 -3.15 1.25 -6.78
CA HIS A 91 -2.96 -0.20 -6.77
C HIS A 91 -1.50 -0.48 -6.45
N ILE A 92 -1.26 -1.34 -5.46
CA ILE A 92 0.08 -1.76 -5.07
C ILE A 92 0.21 -3.24 -5.35
N ARG A 93 1.28 -3.61 -6.05
CA ARG A 93 1.75 -4.99 -6.15
C ARG A 93 2.78 -5.22 -5.05
N VAL A 94 2.52 -6.19 -4.18
CA VAL A 94 3.48 -6.64 -3.16
C VAL A 94 4.02 -8.01 -3.51
N SER A 95 5.26 -8.30 -3.10
CA SER A 95 5.87 -9.62 -3.27
C SER A 95 6.19 -10.19 -1.89
N THR A 96 5.54 -11.27 -1.52
CA THR A 96 5.81 -12.02 -0.29
C THR A 96 6.89 -13.08 -0.57
N GLY A 97 8.13 -12.63 -0.78
CA GLY A 97 9.28 -13.54 -0.91
C GLY A 97 9.50 -14.38 0.34
#